data_AF-A0A934XR55-F1
#
_entry.id   AF-A0A934XR55-F1
#
_cell.length_a   1.000
_cell.length_b   1.000
_cell.length_c   1.000
_cell.angle_alpha   90.00
_cell.angle_beta   90.00
_cell.angle_gamma   90.00
#
_symmetry.space_group_name_H-M   'P 1'
#
loop_
_entity.id
_entity.type
_entity.pdbx_description
1 polymer ?
#
loop_
_entity_poly.entity_id
_entity_poly.type
_entity_poly.pdbx_seq_one_letter_code
_entity_poly.pdbx_strand_id
1 'polypeptide(L)'
;MTDPIPIYTIGYGARSVEALLAVLQTWQIAFVIDIRSAPYSRFKPEFSKESLAREIERRHIRYLYMGDLLGGRPADPACYRDGKVDYDLVKQTAAYQEGIGRLRRAFAQQRRVVLLCSEGRPEECHRSKLIGESLTSLDIPVIHLDENDQPLSHAAVIARLTGGQLGLFGAPTFTSRKRYQATDDDDDDEDGDMDESDDGGGYD
;
A
#
# COMPACT_ATOMS: atom_id res chain seq x y z
N MET A 1 12.64 -4.98 -29.14
CA MET A 1 12.91 -4.26 -27.88
C MET A 1 12.07 -4.95 -26.82
N THR A 2 12.67 -5.46 -25.75
CA THR A 2 11.90 -6.03 -24.64
C THR A 2 11.20 -4.89 -23.91
N ASP A 3 9.91 -5.06 -23.62
CA ASP A 3 9.16 -4.07 -22.84
C ASP A 3 9.82 -3.85 -21.46
N PRO A 4 9.86 -2.60 -20.97
CA PRO A 4 10.47 -2.29 -19.69
C PRO A 4 9.74 -3.02 -18.55
N ILE A 5 10.50 -3.52 -17.58
CA ILE A 5 9.93 -4.19 -16.41
C ILE A 5 9.17 -3.15 -15.56
N PRO A 6 7.86 -3.34 -15.30
CA PRO A 6 7.08 -2.40 -14.49
C PRO A 6 7.49 -2.48 -13.02
N ILE A 7 7.10 -1.46 -12.24
CA ILE A 7 7.05 -1.58 -10.78
C ILE A 7 5.74 -2.29 -10.41
N TYR A 8 5.86 -3.39 -9.69
CA TYR A 8 4.70 -4.11 -9.18
C TYR A 8 4.25 -3.52 -7.84
N THR A 9 2.99 -3.71 -7.47
CA THR A 9 2.52 -3.48 -6.10
C THR A 9 1.65 -4.65 -5.65
N ILE A 10 1.67 -4.95 -4.36
CA ILE A 10 0.85 -6.00 -3.76
C ILE A 10 0.40 -5.58 -2.37
N GLY A 11 -0.80 -6.00 -1.99
CA GLY A 11 -1.30 -5.89 -0.62
C GLY A 11 -1.51 -7.28 -0.05
N TYR A 12 -1.08 -7.54 1.19
CA TYR A 12 -1.29 -8.88 1.73
C TYR A 12 -2.76 -9.15 2.07
N GLY A 13 -3.52 -8.16 2.56
CA GLY A 13 -4.95 -8.29 2.85
C GLY A 13 -5.28 -9.55 3.65
N ALA A 14 -6.16 -10.39 3.10
CA ALA A 14 -6.57 -11.65 3.70
C ALA A 14 -5.58 -12.82 3.47
N ARG A 15 -4.55 -12.67 2.63
CA ARG A 15 -3.60 -13.75 2.30
C ARG A 15 -2.87 -14.29 3.53
N SER A 16 -2.46 -15.56 3.43
CA SER A 16 -1.37 -16.11 4.24
C SER A 16 0.00 -15.68 3.67
N VAL A 17 1.06 -15.88 4.45
CA VAL A 17 2.43 -15.60 3.98
C VAL A 17 2.79 -16.49 2.80
N GLU A 18 2.42 -17.77 2.82
CA GLU A 18 2.69 -18.71 1.73
C GLU A 18 2.01 -18.28 0.44
N ALA A 19 0.74 -17.84 0.52
CA ALA A 19 0.03 -17.32 -0.64
C ALA A 19 0.71 -16.07 -1.20
N LEU A 20 1.12 -15.13 -0.33
CA LEU A 20 1.91 -13.97 -0.76
C LEU A 20 3.21 -14.41 -1.47
N LEU A 21 4.00 -15.30 -0.86
CA LEU A 21 5.27 -15.78 -1.43
C LEU A 21 5.08 -16.46 -2.79
N ALA A 22 4.01 -17.24 -2.96
CA ALA A 22 3.69 -17.90 -4.22
C ALA A 22 3.47 -16.88 -5.36
N VAL A 23 2.79 -15.77 -5.06
CA VAL A 23 2.60 -14.67 -6.01
C VAL A 23 3.93 -14.00 -6.34
N LEU A 24 4.75 -13.69 -5.32
CA LEU A 24 6.07 -13.09 -5.54
C LEU A 24 6.95 -13.95 -6.46
N GLN A 25 6.91 -15.28 -6.29
CA GLN A 25 7.66 -16.22 -7.11
C GLN A 25 7.10 -16.32 -8.54
N THR A 26 5.78 -16.39 -8.69
CA THR A 26 5.09 -16.41 -10.00
C THR A 26 5.48 -15.19 -10.84
N TRP A 27 5.53 -14.03 -10.19
CA TRP A 27 5.95 -12.77 -10.80
C TRP A 27 7.45 -12.52 -10.73
N GLN A 28 8.25 -13.53 -10.38
CA GLN A 28 9.72 -13.51 -10.35
C GLN A 28 10.27 -12.24 -9.66
N ILE A 29 9.62 -11.81 -8.58
CA ILE A 29 10.01 -10.61 -7.84
C ILE A 29 11.38 -10.84 -7.21
N ALA A 30 12.28 -9.89 -7.42
CA ALA A 30 13.63 -9.93 -6.86
C ALA A 30 13.75 -9.07 -5.59
N PHE A 31 12.92 -8.03 -5.48
CA PHE A 31 12.93 -7.08 -4.36
C PHE A 31 11.50 -6.81 -3.88
N VAL A 32 11.27 -7.00 -2.59
CA VAL A 32 10.07 -6.52 -1.88
C VAL A 32 10.45 -5.26 -1.13
N ILE A 33 9.75 -4.17 -1.44
CA ILE A 33 9.86 -2.91 -0.72
C ILE A 33 8.60 -2.75 0.12
N ASP A 34 8.75 -2.87 1.44
CA ASP A 34 7.68 -2.66 2.40
C ASP A 34 7.47 -1.16 2.62
N ILE A 35 6.32 -0.67 2.19
CA ILE A 35 5.92 0.74 2.26
C ILE A 35 4.90 0.99 3.39
N ARG A 36 4.70 0.04 4.30
CA ARG A 36 3.79 0.24 5.43
C ARG A 36 4.41 1.20 6.44
N SER A 37 3.71 2.27 6.80
CA SER A 37 4.17 3.20 7.84
C SER A 37 4.39 2.52 9.20
N ALA A 38 3.57 1.53 9.53
CA ALA A 38 3.71 0.70 10.72
C ALA A 38 3.68 -0.79 10.28
N PRO A 39 4.85 -1.42 10.06
CA PRO A 39 4.93 -2.79 9.57
C PRO A 39 4.84 -3.82 10.71
N TYR A 40 3.98 -3.55 11.70
CA TYR A 40 3.70 -4.42 12.84
C TYR A 40 2.21 -4.76 12.83
N SER A 41 1.86 -6.00 13.18
CA SER A 41 0.47 -6.41 13.30
C SER A 41 0.27 -7.33 14.48
N ARG A 42 -0.64 -6.96 15.38
CA ARG A 42 -1.09 -7.82 16.49
C ARG A 42 -1.93 -9.00 15.99
N PHE A 43 -2.79 -8.76 14.99
CA PHE A 43 -3.72 -9.75 14.45
C PHE A 43 -3.08 -10.75 13.50
N LYS A 44 -2.03 -10.33 12.77
CA LYS A 44 -1.25 -11.19 11.87
C LYS A 44 0.25 -11.07 12.16
N PRO A 45 0.75 -11.61 13.28
CA PRO A 45 2.16 -11.49 13.68
C PRO A 45 3.14 -11.99 12.63
N GLU A 46 2.73 -12.93 11.77
CA GLU A 46 3.49 -13.45 10.64
C GLU A 46 3.78 -12.37 9.56
N PHE A 47 2.95 -11.32 9.48
CA PHE A 47 3.17 -10.16 8.63
C PHE A 47 3.90 -9.01 9.33
N SER A 48 4.33 -9.18 10.58
CA SER A 48 5.27 -8.24 11.21
C SER A 48 6.59 -8.25 10.46
N LYS A 49 7.22 -7.07 10.34
CA LYS A 49 8.43 -6.81 9.55
C LYS A 49 9.48 -7.91 9.64
N GLU A 50 9.90 -8.27 10.85
CA GLU A 50 11.01 -9.21 11.08
C GLU A 50 10.64 -10.65 10.70
N SER A 51 9.39 -11.04 10.92
CA SER A 51 8.87 -12.36 10.52
C SER A 51 8.77 -12.43 9.01
N LEU A 52 8.12 -11.45 8.40
CA LEU A 52 7.90 -11.41 6.96
C LEU A 52 9.21 -11.29 6.17
N ALA A 53 10.14 -10.45 6.63
CA ALA A 53 11.47 -10.32 6.01
C ALA A 53 12.19 -11.68 5.98
N ARG A 54 12.19 -12.42 7.09
CA ARG A 54 12.81 -13.76 7.16
C ARG A 54 12.18 -14.73 6.16
N GLU A 55 10.85 -14.77 6.06
CA GLU A 55 10.18 -15.67 5.12
C GLU A 55 10.47 -15.31 3.66
N ILE A 56 10.50 -14.02 3.33
CA ILE A 56 10.83 -13.52 1.98
C ILE A 56 12.29 -13.85 1.63
N GLU A 57 13.23 -13.58 2.53
CA GLU A 57 14.67 -13.78 2.29
C GLU A 57 15.05 -15.25 2.15
N ARG A 58 14.35 -16.16 2.84
CA ARG A 58 14.51 -17.62 2.63
C ARG A 58 14.18 -18.05 1.21
N ARG A 59 13.44 -17.25 0.44
CA ARG A 59 13.13 -17.50 -0.98
C ARG A 59 14.06 -16.75 -1.93
N HIS A 60 15.18 -16.23 -1.40
CA HIS A 60 16.19 -15.47 -2.14
C HIS A 60 15.63 -14.17 -2.75
N ILE A 61 14.56 -13.64 -2.17
CA ILE A 61 14.00 -12.33 -2.51
C ILE A 61 14.55 -11.32 -1.49
N ARG A 62 15.04 -10.17 -1.96
CA ARG A 62 15.55 -9.13 -1.08
C ARG A 62 14.40 -8.36 -0.46
N TYR A 63 14.42 -8.17 0.86
CA TYR A 63 13.45 -7.34 1.57
C TYR A 63 14.08 -5.99 1.92
N LEU A 64 13.36 -4.90 1.66
CA LEU A 64 13.73 -3.56 2.09
C LEU A 64 12.53 -2.88 2.74
N TYR A 65 12.78 -2.18 3.84
CA TYR A 65 11.78 -1.31 4.44
C TYR A 65 11.98 0.12 3.95
N MET A 66 10.90 0.74 3.48
CA MET A 66 10.84 2.14 3.06
C MET A 66 9.53 2.82 3.53
N GLY A 67 8.91 2.35 4.60
CA GLY A 67 7.70 2.95 5.16
C GLY A 67 7.92 4.34 5.77
N ASP A 68 9.16 4.68 6.12
CA ASP A 68 9.61 6.01 6.53
C ASP A 68 9.68 7.02 5.36
N LEU A 69 9.93 6.53 4.14
CA LEU A 69 10.02 7.36 2.93
C LEU A 69 8.72 7.39 2.12
N LEU A 70 8.04 6.24 2.03
CA LEU A 70 6.90 6.04 1.13
C LEU A 70 5.61 5.63 1.86
N GLY A 71 5.60 5.68 3.19
CA GLY A 71 4.44 5.31 3.99
C GLY A 71 3.23 6.20 3.77
N GLY A 72 2.05 5.59 3.79
CA GLY A 72 0.76 6.28 3.67
C GLY A 72 0.36 7.14 4.88
N ARG A 73 1.08 7.03 6.00
CA ARG A 73 0.93 7.82 7.23
C ARG A 73 2.27 8.48 7.57
N PRO A 74 2.55 9.69 7.06
CA PRO A 74 3.77 10.43 7.35
C PRO A 74 3.78 10.89 8.82
N ALA A 75 4.97 11.00 9.42
CA ALA A 75 5.11 11.49 10.79
C ALA A 75 4.92 13.02 10.90
N ASP A 76 5.13 13.76 9.81
CA ASP A 76 5.02 15.21 9.77
C ASP A 76 3.55 15.66 9.84
N PRO A 77 3.11 16.35 10.91
CA PRO A 77 1.75 16.86 11.03
C PRO A 77 1.36 17.85 9.92
N ALA A 78 2.33 18.50 9.27
CA ALA A 78 2.06 19.41 8.16
C ALA A 78 1.49 18.68 6.94
N CYS A 79 1.61 17.36 6.86
CA CYS A 79 1.01 16.55 5.80
C CYS A 79 -0.48 16.24 6.02
N TYR A 80 -1.12 16.81 7.05
CA TYR A 80 -2.50 16.52 7.41
C TYR A 80 -3.41 17.73 7.20
N ARG A 81 -4.60 17.47 6.64
CA ARG A 81 -5.70 18.43 6.49
C ARG A 81 -6.98 17.77 6.97
N ASP A 82 -7.68 18.40 7.92
CA ASP A 82 -8.89 17.86 8.55
C ASP A 82 -8.68 16.44 9.10
N GLY A 83 -7.50 16.13 9.63
CA GLY A 83 -7.16 14.79 10.13
C GLY A 83 -7.00 13.73 9.02
N LYS A 84 -7.02 14.08 7.74
CA LYS A 84 -6.62 13.16 6.66
C LYS A 84 -5.23 13.50 6.17
N VAL A 85 -4.50 12.48 5.72
CA VAL A 85 -3.24 12.69 5.04
C VAL A 85 -3.54 13.31 3.67
N ASP A 86 -2.97 14.47 3.43
CA ASP A 86 -2.99 15.18 2.16
C ASP A 86 -1.79 14.70 1.32
N TYR A 87 -2.08 13.92 0.28
CA TYR A 87 -1.02 13.32 -0.53
C TYR A 87 -0.25 14.33 -1.37
N ASP A 88 -0.81 15.51 -1.67
CA ASP A 88 -0.07 16.54 -2.40
C ASP A 88 0.97 17.22 -1.51
N LEU A 89 0.71 17.33 -0.21
CA LEU A 89 1.70 17.76 0.77
C LEU A 89 2.79 16.68 0.96
N VAL A 90 2.40 15.40 1.05
CA VAL A 90 3.37 14.29 1.16
C VAL A 90 4.35 14.25 -0.02
N LYS A 91 3.85 14.44 -1.25
CA LYS A 91 4.68 14.47 -2.47
C LYS A 91 5.79 15.53 -2.45
N GLN A 92 5.60 16.60 -1.67
CA GLN A 92 6.56 17.70 -1.55
C GLN A 92 7.65 17.43 -0.49
N THR A 93 7.45 16.44 0.39
CA THR A 93 8.44 16.13 1.42
C THR A 93 9.72 15.55 0.82
N ALA A 94 10.87 15.90 1.41
CA ALA A 94 12.17 15.39 0.97
C ALA A 94 12.26 13.85 1.09
N ALA A 95 11.69 13.28 2.14
CA ALA A 95 11.65 11.83 2.37
C ALA A 95 10.92 11.11 1.23
N TYR A 96 9.75 11.61 0.83
CA TYR A 96 8.99 11.04 -0.28
C TYR A 96 9.73 11.16 -1.61
N GLN A 97 10.30 12.33 -1.90
CA GLN A 97 11.09 12.55 -3.12
C GLN A 97 12.29 11.60 -3.18
N GLU A 98 12.95 11.35 -2.05
CA GLU A 98 14.03 10.35 -1.96
C GLU A 98 13.52 8.94 -2.26
N GLY A 99 12.38 8.56 -1.67
CA GLY A 99 11.73 7.27 -1.89
C GLY A 99 11.41 7.03 -3.37
N ILE A 100 10.78 8.00 -4.03
CA ILE A 100 10.50 7.95 -5.47
C ILE A 100 11.80 7.90 -6.29
N GLY A 101 12.83 8.64 -5.89
CA GLY A 101 14.15 8.58 -6.51
C GLY A 101 14.78 7.19 -6.45
N ARG A 102 14.62 6.46 -5.33
CA ARG A 102 15.06 5.06 -5.19
C ARG A 102 14.30 4.13 -6.14
N LEU A 103 12.98 4.27 -6.25
CA LEU A 103 12.15 3.50 -7.18
C LEU A 103 12.52 3.76 -8.64
N ARG A 104 12.76 5.02 -9.01
CA ARG A 104 13.20 5.41 -10.35
C ARG A 104 14.55 4.80 -10.72
N ARG A 105 15.49 4.73 -9.77
CA ARG A 105 16.77 4.03 -9.98
C ARG A 105 16.58 2.52 -10.18
N ALA A 106 15.70 1.90 -9.39
CA ALA A 106 15.42 0.47 -9.54
C ALA A 106 14.78 0.15 -10.90
N PHE A 107 13.86 1.00 -11.38
CA PHE A 107 13.28 0.92 -12.72
C PHE A 107 14.33 1.10 -13.82
N ALA A 108 15.19 2.11 -13.73
CA ALA A 108 16.28 2.32 -14.69
C ALA A 108 17.24 1.12 -14.78
N GLN A 109 17.42 0.40 -13.67
CA GLN A 109 18.21 -0.84 -13.59
C GLN A 109 17.42 -2.11 -13.97
N GLN A 110 16.16 -1.97 -14.41
CA GLN A 110 15.27 -3.07 -14.78
C GLN A 110 15.14 -4.12 -13.67
N ARG A 111 15.04 -3.67 -12.42
CA ARG A 111 14.81 -4.55 -11.27
C ARG A 111 13.34 -4.91 -11.16
N ARG A 112 13.04 -6.20 -10.94
CA ARG A 112 11.70 -6.69 -10.60
C ARG A 112 11.38 -6.37 -9.14
N VAL A 113 10.80 -5.19 -8.92
CA VAL A 113 10.44 -4.67 -7.60
C VAL A 113 8.94 -4.79 -7.39
N VAL A 114 8.53 -5.17 -6.18
CA VAL A 114 7.15 -5.02 -5.72
C VAL A 114 7.08 -4.09 -4.51
N LEU A 115 6.08 -3.21 -4.48
CA LEU A 115 5.73 -2.40 -3.31
C LEU A 115 4.67 -3.14 -2.49
N LEU A 116 4.99 -3.46 -1.24
CA LEU A 116 4.12 -4.21 -0.32
C LEU A 116 3.37 -3.28 0.63
N CYS A 117 2.04 -3.42 0.69
CA CYS A 117 1.18 -2.77 1.67
C CYS A 117 0.22 -3.76 2.37
N SER A 118 -0.63 -3.26 3.27
CA SER A 118 -1.59 -4.08 4.02
C SER A 118 -2.91 -4.29 3.28
N GLU A 119 -3.43 -3.28 2.59
CA GLU A 119 -4.73 -3.35 1.93
C GLU A 119 -4.67 -4.20 0.65
N GLY A 120 -5.46 -5.29 0.62
CA GLY A 120 -5.50 -6.23 -0.50
C GLY A 120 -5.91 -5.57 -1.82
N ARG A 121 -6.92 -4.70 -1.77
CA ARG A 121 -7.44 -3.95 -2.92
C ARG A 121 -6.60 -2.71 -3.20
N PRO A 122 -6.03 -2.54 -4.41
CA PRO A 122 -5.19 -1.39 -4.73
C PRO A 122 -5.95 -0.06 -4.72
N GLU A 123 -7.23 -0.05 -5.09
CA GLU A 123 -8.10 1.15 -5.05
C GLU A 123 -8.30 1.70 -3.63
N GLU A 124 -8.14 0.90 -2.59
CA GLU A 124 -8.34 1.36 -1.21
C GLU A 124 -7.06 1.91 -0.58
N CYS A 125 -5.92 1.74 -1.26
CA CYS A 125 -4.59 1.88 -0.69
C CYS A 125 -3.82 3.11 -1.18
N HIS A 126 -2.93 3.64 -0.34
CA HIS A 126 -1.99 4.70 -0.70
C HIS A 126 -1.00 4.28 -1.80
N ARG A 127 -0.70 2.98 -1.94
CA ARG A 127 0.20 2.46 -2.98
C ARG A 127 -0.25 2.85 -4.39
N SER A 128 -1.55 3.00 -4.60
CA SER A 128 -2.11 3.49 -5.87
C SER A 128 -2.29 5.00 -5.84
N LYS A 129 -3.01 5.53 -4.83
CA LYS A 129 -3.42 6.94 -4.73
C LYS A 129 -2.27 7.95 -4.62
N LEU A 130 -1.14 7.53 -4.06
CA LEU A 130 0.03 8.38 -3.82
C LEU A 130 1.21 7.93 -4.69
N ILE A 131 1.68 6.69 -4.51
CA ILE A 131 2.91 6.22 -5.16
C ILE A 131 2.67 5.89 -6.64
N GLY A 132 1.57 5.19 -6.96
CA GLY A 132 1.20 4.85 -8.34
C GLY A 132 1.05 6.09 -9.22
N GLU A 133 0.37 7.13 -8.71
CA GLU A 133 0.21 8.42 -9.39
C GLU A 133 1.57 9.10 -9.68
N SER A 134 2.45 9.14 -8.67
CA SER A 134 3.78 9.74 -8.80
C SER A 134 4.67 8.99 -9.79
N LEU A 135 4.62 7.66 -9.81
CA LEU A 135 5.39 6.84 -10.75
C LEU A 135 4.84 6.97 -12.19
N THR A 136 3.52 6.97 -12.35
CA THR A 136 2.88 7.12 -13.66
C THR A 136 3.16 8.49 -14.26
N SER A 137 3.19 9.54 -13.44
CA SER A 137 3.58 10.90 -13.85
C SER A 137 5.04 11.01 -14.31
N LEU A 138 5.87 10.00 -14.01
CA LEU A 138 7.27 9.88 -14.42
C LEU A 138 7.46 8.86 -15.56
N ASP A 139 6.37 8.46 -16.24
CA ASP A 139 6.34 7.44 -17.30
C ASP A 139 6.89 6.06 -16.85
N ILE A 140 6.81 5.76 -15.55
CA ILE A 140 7.18 4.45 -15.00
C ILE A 140 5.92 3.58 -14.95
N PRO A 141 5.87 2.46 -15.71
CA PRO A 141 4.71 1.58 -15.69
C PRO A 141 4.51 0.95 -14.31
N VAL A 142 3.29 1.00 -13.80
CA VAL A 142 2.90 0.37 -12.53
C VAL A 142 1.84 -0.69 -12.77
N ILE A 143 2.09 -1.89 -12.24
CA ILE A 143 1.15 -3.02 -12.24
C ILE A 143 0.76 -3.36 -10.81
N HIS A 144 -0.53 -3.32 -10.51
CA HIS A 144 -1.07 -3.70 -9.22
C HIS A 144 -1.52 -5.16 -9.27
N LEU A 145 -0.96 -5.98 -8.39
CA LEU A 145 -1.48 -7.31 -8.10
C LEU A 145 -2.62 -7.13 -7.09
N ASP A 146 -3.84 -7.37 -7.55
CA ASP A 146 -5.06 -7.22 -6.75
C ASP A 146 -5.24 -8.37 -5.75
N GLU A 147 -6.33 -8.41 -5.01
CA GLU A 147 -6.69 -9.43 -4.01
C GLU A 147 -6.88 -10.84 -4.59
N ASN A 148 -7.03 -10.97 -5.91
CA ASN A 148 -7.20 -12.23 -6.63
C ASN A 148 -5.95 -12.59 -7.48
N ASP A 149 -4.82 -11.98 -7.16
CA ASP A 149 -3.53 -12.12 -7.85
C ASP A 149 -3.56 -11.65 -9.31
N GLN A 150 -4.60 -10.91 -9.72
CA GLN A 150 -4.73 -10.43 -11.09
C GLN A 150 -3.94 -9.14 -11.29
N PRO A 151 -3.21 -9.03 -12.42
CA PRO A 151 -2.49 -7.81 -12.76
C PRO A 151 -3.45 -6.75 -13.29
N LEU A 152 -3.38 -5.55 -12.71
CA LEU A 152 -4.13 -4.37 -13.15
C LEU A 152 -3.16 -3.24 -13.46
N SER A 153 -3.37 -2.57 -14.59
CA SER A 153 -2.66 -1.33 -14.86
C SER A 153 -3.09 -0.24 -13.86
N HIS A 154 -2.19 0.72 -13.63
CA HIS A 154 -2.53 1.87 -12.78
C HIS A 154 -3.81 2.59 -13.27
N ALA A 155 -3.92 2.83 -14.57
CA ALA A 155 -5.11 3.44 -15.17
C ALA A 155 -6.40 2.65 -14.88
N ALA A 156 -6.36 1.31 -14.89
CA ALA A 156 -7.52 0.49 -14.55
C ALA A 156 -7.93 0.64 -13.08
N VAL A 157 -6.95 0.75 -12.17
CA VAL A 157 -7.21 0.99 -10.75
C VAL A 157 -7.81 2.38 -10.52
N ILE A 158 -7.31 3.42 -11.20
CA ILE A 158 -7.85 4.78 -11.13
C ILE A 158 -9.28 4.84 -11.70
N ALA A 159 -9.56 4.11 -12.77
CA ALA A 159 -10.91 4.00 -13.32
C ALA A 159 -11.89 3.35 -12.32
N ARG A 160 -11.48 2.29 -11.60
CA ARG A 160 -12.28 1.69 -10.52
C ARG A 160 -12.51 2.66 -9.37
N LEU A 161 -11.48 3.41 -8.98
CA LEU A 161 -11.51 4.41 -7.92
C LEU A 161 -12.48 5.55 -8.16
N THR A 162 -12.52 6.04 -9.40
CA THR A 162 -13.30 7.21 -9.81
C THR A 162 -14.69 6.85 -10.36
N GLY A 163 -15.06 5.56 -10.36
CA GLY A 163 -16.28 5.09 -11.04
C GLY A 163 -16.29 5.38 -12.55
N GLY A 164 -15.11 5.54 -13.16
CA GLY A 164 -14.95 5.94 -14.56
C GLY A 164 -15.14 7.43 -14.83
N GLN A 165 -15.38 8.27 -13.81
CA GLN A 165 -15.52 9.72 -13.96
C GLN A 165 -14.23 10.42 -13.49
N LEU A 166 -13.30 10.65 -14.43
CA LEU A 166 -12.23 11.63 -14.20
C LEU A 166 -12.90 13.01 -14.12
N GLY A 167 -12.73 13.70 -12.99
CA GLY A 167 -13.41 14.96 -12.71
C GLY A 167 -13.28 15.95 -13.86
N LEU A 168 -14.42 16.47 -14.33
CA LEU A 168 -14.51 17.47 -15.41
C LEU A 168 -13.79 18.80 -15.06
N PHE A 169 -13.32 18.97 -13.81
CA PHE A 169 -12.74 20.19 -13.24
C PHE A 169 -11.44 19.96 -12.46
N GLY A 170 -10.57 19.04 -12.90
CA GLY A 170 -9.23 18.85 -12.35
C GLY A 170 -8.94 17.41 -11.94
N ALA A 171 -7.65 17.07 -11.83
CA ALA A 171 -7.22 15.76 -11.35
C ALA A 171 -7.77 15.50 -9.93
N PRO A 172 -8.27 14.30 -9.63
CA PRO A 172 -8.79 13.99 -8.30
C PRO A 172 -7.69 14.19 -7.24
N THR A 173 -7.95 15.05 -6.25
CA THR A 173 -7.10 15.14 -5.06
C THR A 173 -7.34 13.89 -4.22
N PHE A 174 -6.32 13.04 -4.11
CA PHE A 174 -6.40 11.83 -3.30
C PHE A 174 -5.95 12.09 -1.87
N THR A 175 -6.66 11.51 -0.89
CA THR A 175 -6.29 11.55 0.53
C THR A 175 -6.22 10.14 1.11
N SER A 176 -5.75 10.02 2.36
CA SER A 176 -5.94 8.78 3.13
C SER A 176 -7.42 8.39 3.21
N ARG A 177 -7.67 7.07 3.26
CA ARG A 177 -9.00 6.51 3.53
C ARG A 177 -9.42 6.80 4.97
N LYS A 178 -8.54 6.49 5.93
CA LYS A 178 -8.72 6.75 7.36
C LYS A 178 -8.54 8.24 7.68
N ARG A 179 -9.22 8.69 8.74
CA ARG A 179 -8.98 9.97 9.42
C ARG A 179 -8.19 9.67 10.70
N TYR A 180 -7.30 10.57 11.08
CA TYR A 180 -6.40 10.53 12.23
C TYR A 180 -6.71 11.76 13.10
N GLN A 181 -6.85 11.57 14.41
CA GLN A 181 -7.02 12.67 15.35
C GLN A 181 -5.66 13.31 15.66
N ALA A 182 -5.67 14.61 15.91
CA ALA A 182 -4.46 15.40 16.16
C ALA A 182 -4.10 15.45 17.66
N THR A 183 -4.23 14.35 18.39
CA THR A 183 -3.62 14.15 19.71
C THR A 183 -3.59 12.66 20.04
N ASP A 184 -2.45 12.27 20.62
CA ASP A 184 -2.18 11.14 21.50
C ASP A 184 -1.44 9.92 20.93
N ASP A 185 -0.29 9.71 21.58
CA ASP A 185 0.50 8.49 21.62
C ASP A 185 -0.38 7.29 21.99
N ASP A 186 -0.14 6.18 21.29
CA ASP A 186 -0.56 4.79 21.58
C ASP A 186 -2.05 4.49 21.88
N ASP A 187 -2.51 3.44 21.20
CA ASP A 187 -3.78 2.71 21.39
C ASP A 187 -5.08 3.49 21.09
N ASP A 188 -5.70 3.14 19.95
CA ASP A 188 -7.09 2.64 19.91
C ASP A 188 -7.51 2.43 18.44
N ASP A 189 -7.35 1.19 17.96
CA ASP A 189 -8.22 0.63 16.92
C ASP A 189 -9.53 0.24 17.63
N GLU A 190 -10.36 1.24 17.96
CA GLU A 190 -11.79 1.08 18.16
C GLU A 190 -12.51 1.60 16.91
N ASP A 191 -13.12 0.68 16.16
CA ASP A 191 -14.58 0.65 16.03
C ASP A 191 -15.03 -0.16 14.81
N GLY A 192 -15.82 -1.19 15.12
CA GLY A 192 -16.58 -1.95 14.15
C GLY A 192 -17.08 -3.32 14.56
N ASP A 193 -17.24 -3.64 15.86
CA ASP A 193 -18.04 -4.78 16.31
C ASP A 193 -18.85 -4.39 17.57
N MET A 194 -20.17 -4.34 17.40
CA MET A 194 -21.25 -4.43 18.41
C MET A 194 -22.54 -4.16 17.62
N ASP A 195 -23.62 -4.91 17.72
CA ASP A 195 -24.02 -6.07 18.52
C ASP A 195 -25.30 -6.57 17.76
N GLU A 196 -25.95 -7.71 17.98
CA GLU A 196 -26.45 -8.19 19.26
C GLU A 196 -27.09 -9.57 18.97
N SER A 197 -26.71 -10.56 19.76
CA SER A 197 -27.46 -11.79 19.97
C SER A 197 -28.79 -11.47 20.66
N ASP A 198 -29.90 -11.80 20.00
CA ASP A 198 -31.22 -11.77 20.62
C ASP A 198 -31.44 -13.11 21.32
N ASP A 199 -31.25 -13.10 22.64
CA ASP A 199 -31.53 -14.20 23.55
C ASP A 199 -32.50 -13.69 24.63
N GLY A 200 -33.66 -14.35 24.74
CA GLY A 200 -34.70 -14.06 25.73
C GLY A 200 -36.00 -14.72 25.27
N GLY A 201 -36.49 -15.83 25.82
CA GLY A 201 -36.46 -16.28 27.20
C GLY A 201 -37.87 -16.15 27.77
N GLY A 202 -38.48 -17.25 28.23
CA GLY A 202 -39.72 -17.17 29.01
C GLY A 202 -40.53 -18.46 29.14
N TYR A 203 -40.39 -19.11 30.30
CA TYR A 203 -41.38 -19.84 31.15
C TYR A 203 -42.76 -20.14 30.54
N ASP A 204 -43.31 -21.35 30.62
CA ASP A 204 -43.67 -22.16 31.82
C ASP A 204 -43.87 -23.64 31.40
#